data_AF-G3MQM3-F1
#
_entry.id   AF-G3MQM3-F1
#
_cell.length_a   1.000
_cell.length_b   1.000
_cell.length_c   1.000
_cell.angle_alpha   90.00
_cell.angle_beta   90.00
_cell.angle_gamma   90.00
#
_symmetry.space_group_name_H-M   'P 1'
#
loop_
_entity.id
_entity.type
_entity.pdbx_description
1 polymer ?
#
loop_
_entity_poly.entity_id
_entity_poly.type
_entity_poly.pdbx_seq_one_letter_code
_entity_poly.pdbx_strand_id
1 'polypeptide(L)'
;MWEKLLGKIYFPKKVSKFSYFLYASLLLLTCGATGLQKYQAVVYPQLLEERKHDGSKVLKLGEDITLNLKPSAFLPEDFFVRTYRKGVAQYRYFDVEALQQDLYHDEKALAAVILTEEDGALKVEGVVGPNLRIKHLEGEERAQDGHHAHLIETIENPGNVYGKTFDNELVKVASRSGFDPAAYNVTEIFPEVLVVCDSTFRGGFKTEKLMISYLLIVFGVVNVRYNTVTHPKVNITFRGIEVTEASAETYFVSVAAGEIDGYESLKKIKDHLEEKNDTYAPFDMVFFVTGQDMVVVQGQRKETALAGYAFVGSVCTSHRMQLGEDTPKSYRLIRIMAHELAHTLGCPHDGSSIDGIVKSFKPDATRCPWEDNYIMSYIEEDSRSMKFSSCCIYMIAQMTWSYEAVCLRQVNAQSRLKRKKSRVLLPGELLSKDRQCQLTFPELKTTYFMPEYGTGNCKAECFVSGKQFNAANDHWTMFLIDGSVCNDQGWRCINGDCIKVKGKFKTPKERIRPRRTTTLDYYSQ
;
A
#
# COMPACT_ATOMS: atom_id res chain seq x y z
N MET A 1 -46.31 -53.05 20.99
CA MET A 1 -46.65 -53.07 22.43
C MET A 1 -47.11 -51.66 22.80
N TRP A 2 -48.36 -51.33 22.43
CA TRP A 2 -49.47 -50.97 23.34
C TRP A 2 -49.22 -49.62 24.03
N GLU A 3 -49.74 -48.52 23.47
CA GLU A 3 -51.03 -47.86 23.77
C GLU A 3 -51.05 -46.95 25.02
N LYS A 4 -51.47 -45.70 24.77
CA LYS A 4 -52.29 -44.80 25.61
C LYS A 4 -51.70 -44.19 26.90
N LEU A 5 -51.73 -42.85 26.95
CA LEU A 5 -52.64 -42.13 27.85
C LEU A 5 -52.69 -40.63 27.52
N LEU A 6 -53.74 -40.24 26.79
CA LEU A 6 -54.26 -38.87 26.73
C LEU A 6 -55.09 -38.62 27.98
N GLY A 7 -54.64 -37.71 28.85
CA GLY A 7 -55.44 -37.11 29.90
C GLY A 7 -55.97 -35.75 29.44
N LYS A 8 -57.30 -35.63 29.38
CA LYS A 8 -58.03 -34.42 28.96
C LYS A 8 -58.51 -33.66 30.20
N ILE A 9 -58.41 -32.33 30.12
CA ILE A 9 -59.24 -31.27 30.76
C ILE A 9 -58.79 -30.77 32.14
N TYR A 10 -58.43 -29.47 32.21
CA TYR A 10 -59.20 -28.45 32.96
C TYR A 10 -58.76 -27.03 32.53
N PHE A 11 -59.70 -26.26 31.96
CA PHE A 11 -59.56 -24.81 31.74
C PHE A 11 -60.32 -24.08 32.86
N PRO A 12 -59.67 -23.22 33.67
CA PRO A 12 -60.37 -22.16 34.36
C PRO A 12 -60.30 -20.87 33.52
N LYS A 13 -61.48 -20.37 33.16
CA LYS A 13 -61.69 -18.99 32.68
C LYS A 13 -61.42 -18.01 33.83
N LYS A 14 -60.46 -17.10 33.65
CA LYS A 14 -60.58 -15.62 33.79
C LYS A 14 -59.25 -14.97 34.21
N VAL A 15 -58.65 -14.33 33.21
CA VAL A 15 -58.03 -13.00 33.21
C VAL A 15 -57.27 -12.54 34.47
N SER A 16 -55.96 -12.38 34.33
CA SER A 16 -55.23 -11.26 34.95
C SER A 16 -54.31 -10.61 33.92
N LYS A 17 -54.51 -9.30 33.71
CA LYS A 17 -53.81 -8.44 32.72
C LYS A 17 -52.35 -8.12 33.11
N PHE A 18 -51.62 -9.08 33.67
CA PHE A 18 -50.30 -8.84 34.25
C PHE A 18 -49.18 -9.75 33.72
N SER A 19 -49.40 -10.44 32.60
CA SER A 19 -48.39 -11.34 32.00
C SER A 19 -47.91 -10.92 30.60
N TYR A 20 -48.37 -9.78 30.06
CA TYR A 20 -47.89 -9.25 28.77
C TYR A 20 -46.72 -8.26 28.91
N PHE A 21 -46.44 -7.75 30.12
CA PHE A 21 -45.33 -6.81 30.34
C PHE A 21 -43.98 -7.48 30.63
N LEU A 22 -43.94 -8.79 30.86
CA LEU A 22 -42.70 -9.54 31.11
C LEU A 22 -42.19 -10.35 29.90
N TYR A 23 -42.99 -10.44 28.82
CA TYR A 23 -42.52 -10.98 27.53
C TYR A 23 -42.11 -9.88 26.55
N ALA A 24 -42.55 -8.63 26.75
CA ALA A 24 -42.11 -7.48 25.94
C ALA A 24 -40.74 -6.92 26.38
N SER A 25 -40.29 -7.22 27.60
CA SER A 25 -38.98 -6.81 28.13
C SER A 25 -37.88 -7.88 27.96
N LEU A 26 -38.23 -9.10 27.54
CA LEU A 26 -37.26 -10.15 27.18
C LEU A 26 -36.99 -10.27 25.67
N LEU A 27 -37.63 -9.42 24.85
CA LEU A 27 -37.41 -9.29 23.40
C LEU A 27 -36.56 -8.06 23.03
N LEU A 28 -36.05 -7.31 24.02
CA LEU A 28 -35.16 -6.15 23.84
C LEU A 28 -33.71 -6.41 24.29
N LEU A 29 -33.32 -7.67 24.52
CA LEU A 29 -31.98 -8.04 25.03
C LEU A 29 -31.26 -9.11 24.19
N THR A 30 -31.63 -9.24 22.92
CA THR A 30 -30.83 -10.01 21.92
C THR A 30 -30.72 -9.22 20.62
N CYS A 31 -30.02 -8.09 20.66
CA CYS A 31 -29.37 -7.53 19.47
C CYS A 31 -28.04 -6.91 19.89
N GLY A 32 -27.20 -7.71 20.55
CA GLY A 32 -25.78 -7.42 20.76
C GLY A 32 -24.97 -8.04 19.63
N ALA A 33 -25.22 -7.62 18.39
CA ALA A 33 -24.29 -7.76 17.30
C ALA A 33 -24.10 -6.36 16.73
N THR A 34 -23.25 -5.57 17.40
CA THR A 34 -22.71 -4.32 16.85
C THR A 34 -21.73 -4.68 15.73
N GLY A 35 -22.26 -5.22 14.63
CA GLY A 35 -21.58 -5.17 13.34
C GLY A 35 -21.91 -3.83 12.72
N LEU A 36 -20.89 -3.08 12.27
CA LEU A 36 -21.08 -1.87 11.48
C LEU A 36 -22.10 -2.19 10.36
N GLN A 37 -23.21 -1.45 10.30
CA GLN A 37 -24.23 -1.65 9.27
C GLN A 37 -23.54 -1.52 7.91
N LYS A 38 -23.56 -2.59 7.10
CA LYS A 38 -22.98 -2.58 5.75
C LYS A 38 -23.72 -1.53 4.93
N TYR A 39 -23.12 -0.36 4.76
CA TYR A 39 -23.63 0.69 3.91
C TYR A 39 -23.38 0.32 2.45
N GLN A 40 -24.42 0.42 1.63
CA GLN A 40 -24.35 0.30 0.18
C GLN A 40 -25.27 1.33 -0.46
N ALA A 41 -24.77 2.04 -1.47
CA ALA A 41 -25.56 3.01 -2.23
C ALA A 41 -25.08 3.07 -3.67
N VAL A 42 -26.03 3.09 -4.61
CA VAL A 42 -25.73 3.36 -6.03
C VAL A 42 -25.76 4.88 -6.24
N VAL A 43 -24.70 5.41 -6.85
CA VAL A 43 -24.54 6.83 -7.13
C VAL A 43 -24.12 7.06 -8.58
N TYR A 44 -24.35 8.27 -9.06
CA TYR A 44 -23.92 8.75 -10.38
C TYR A 44 -22.96 9.92 -10.15
N PRO A 45 -21.64 9.70 -10.23
CA PRO A 45 -20.65 10.73 -9.94
C PRO A 45 -20.73 11.92 -10.89
N GLN A 46 -20.67 13.12 -10.34
CA GLN A 46 -20.68 14.36 -11.11
C GLN A 46 -19.47 15.22 -10.75
N LEU A 47 -18.71 15.61 -11.77
CA LEU A 47 -17.61 16.54 -11.61
C LEU A 47 -18.12 17.97 -11.73
N LEU A 48 -18.01 18.74 -10.66
CA LEU A 48 -18.32 20.16 -10.66
C LEU A 48 -17.04 20.92 -11.02
N GLU A 49 -17.02 21.58 -12.18
CA GLU A 49 -15.87 22.37 -12.61
C GLU A 49 -15.72 23.63 -11.75
N GLU A 50 -14.74 23.62 -10.83
CA GLU A 50 -14.14 24.86 -10.35
C GLU A 50 -12.93 25.18 -11.26
N ARG A 51 -12.95 26.33 -11.92
CA ARG A 51 -11.81 26.86 -12.70
C ARG A 51 -10.70 27.36 -11.76
N LYS A 52 -10.15 26.50 -10.90
CA LYS A 52 -8.95 26.80 -10.13
C LYS A 52 -7.73 26.36 -10.94
N HIS A 53 -6.75 27.25 -11.06
CA HIS A 53 -5.51 27.00 -11.81
C HIS A 53 -4.60 25.93 -11.17
N ASP A 54 -4.97 25.39 -10.01
CA ASP A 54 -4.19 24.41 -9.24
C ASP A 54 -4.54 22.94 -9.53
N GLY A 55 -5.52 22.69 -10.42
CA GLY A 55 -5.95 21.33 -10.77
C GLY A 55 -6.91 20.69 -9.77
N SER A 56 -7.38 21.44 -8.76
CA SER A 56 -8.39 20.96 -7.82
C SER A 56 -9.73 20.72 -8.52
N LYS A 57 -10.46 19.72 -8.06
CA LYS A 57 -11.79 19.33 -8.59
C LYS A 57 -12.78 19.15 -7.44
N VAL A 58 -14.06 19.35 -7.71
CA VAL A 58 -15.12 18.99 -6.75
C VAL A 58 -15.90 17.83 -7.34
N LEU A 59 -15.90 16.69 -6.65
CA LEU A 59 -16.63 15.49 -7.05
C LEU A 59 -17.84 15.30 -6.15
N LYS A 60 -19.03 15.32 -6.74
CA LYS A 60 -20.28 15.04 -6.05
C LYS A 60 -20.69 13.58 -6.29
N LEU A 61 -20.97 12.87 -5.21
CA LEU A 61 -21.36 11.46 -5.20
C LEU A 61 -22.72 11.35 -4.50
N GLY A 62 -23.81 11.43 -5.26
CA GLY A 62 -25.16 11.53 -4.71
C GLY A 62 -25.40 12.86 -3.97
N GLU A 63 -26.30 12.87 -3.00
CA GLU A 63 -26.59 14.07 -2.20
C GLU A 63 -25.68 14.21 -0.97
N ASP A 64 -25.12 13.10 -0.47
CA ASP A 64 -24.50 13.04 0.85
C ASP A 64 -22.98 13.20 0.84
N ILE A 65 -22.30 12.89 -0.28
CA ILE A 65 -20.84 12.89 -0.34
C ILE A 65 -20.37 13.90 -1.38
N THR A 66 -19.55 14.84 -0.94
CA THR A 66 -18.84 15.80 -1.80
C THR A 66 -17.36 15.79 -1.43
N LEU A 67 -16.50 15.51 -2.40
CA LEU A 67 -15.04 15.46 -2.24
C LEU A 67 -14.39 16.68 -2.88
N ASN A 68 -13.48 17.32 -2.15
CA ASN A 68 -12.63 18.41 -2.59
C ASN A 68 -11.26 17.85 -2.96
N LEU A 69 -11.15 17.45 -4.23
CA LEU A 69 -10.06 16.66 -4.75
C LEU A 69 -8.87 17.54 -5.11
N LYS A 70 -7.70 17.21 -4.58
CA LYS A 70 -6.40 17.75 -4.97
C LYS A 70 -5.59 16.67 -5.71
N PRO A 71 -4.80 17.02 -6.74
CA PRO A 71 -3.89 16.07 -7.37
C PRO A 71 -2.93 15.44 -6.36
N SER A 72 -2.71 14.13 -6.47
CA SER A 72 -1.77 13.38 -5.64
C SER A 72 -0.44 13.19 -6.35
N ALA A 73 0.67 13.40 -5.63
CA ALA A 73 2.02 13.14 -6.15
C ALA A 73 2.95 12.66 -5.03
N PHE A 74 3.22 11.35 -5.02
CA PHE A 74 4.09 10.70 -4.01
C PHE A 74 5.03 9.65 -4.62
N LEU A 75 4.90 9.37 -5.92
CA LEU A 75 5.79 8.48 -6.63
C LEU A 75 7.10 9.22 -6.99
N PRO A 76 8.27 8.61 -6.76
CA PRO A 76 9.54 9.16 -7.23
C PRO A 76 9.73 8.88 -8.73
N GLU A 77 10.51 9.72 -9.43
CA GLU A 77 10.79 9.63 -10.90
C GLU A 77 11.25 8.24 -11.37
N ASP A 78 11.82 7.42 -10.48
CA ASP A 78 12.36 6.09 -10.74
C ASP A 78 11.48 4.95 -10.19
N PHE A 79 10.20 5.21 -9.94
CA PHE A 79 9.23 4.18 -9.59
C PHE A 79 9.28 3.02 -10.59
N PHE A 80 9.29 1.79 -10.05
CA PHE A 80 9.41 0.59 -10.87
C PHE A 80 8.45 -0.51 -10.42
N VAL A 81 8.15 -1.41 -11.36
CA VAL A 81 7.62 -2.74 -11.07
C VAL A 81 8.66 -3.78 -11.44
N ARG A 82 8.95 -4.69 -10.51
CA ARG A 82 9.88 -5.80 -10.66
C ARG A 82 9.11 -7.12 -10.71
N THR A 83 9.26 -7.86 -11.79
CA THR A 83 8.76 -9.24 -11.94
C THR A 83 9.95 -10.17 -12.18
N TYR A 84 9.69 -11.47 -12.36
CA TYR A 84 10.75 -12.45 -12.63
C TYR A 84 10.42 -13.27 -13.88
N ARG A 85 11.46 -13.68 -14.60
CA ARG A 85 11.36 -14.62 -15.72
C ARG A 85 12.50 -15.62 -15.63
N LYS A 86 12.18 -16.90 -15.44
CA LYS A 86 13.18 -17.98 -15.25
C LYS A 86 14.19 -17.64 -14.13
N GLY A 87 13.72 -17.05 -13.04
CA GLY A 87 14.55 -16.63 -11.90
C GLY A 87 15.30 -15.31 -12.07
N VAL A 88 15.24 -14.66 -13.23
CA VAL A 88 15.90 -13.36 -13.48
C VAL A 88 14.93 -12.21 -13.27
N ALA A 89 15.35 -11.19 -12.53
CA ALA A 89 14.55 -9.99 -12.32
C ALA A 89 14.34 -9.18 -13.61
N GLN A 90 13.10 -8.73 -13.82
CA GLN A 90 12.64 -7.86 -14.90
C GLN A 90 12.13 -6.55 -14.30
N TYR A 91 12.81 -5.44 -14.57
CA TYR A 91 12.41 -4.11 -14.09
C TYR A 91 11.67 -3.32 -15.18
N ARG A 92 10.50 -2.77 -14.85
CA ARG A 92 9.75 -1.82 -15.68
C ARG A 92 9.62 -0.49 -14.96
N TYR A 93 10.07 0.59 -15.61
CA TYR A 93 9.94 1.96 -15.12
C TYR A 93 8.81 2.69 -15.85
N PHE A 94 8.17 3.63 -15.17
CA PHE A 94 6.95 4.30 -15.65
C PHE A 94 7.16 5.81 -15.81
N ASP A 95 6.36 6.42 -16.67
CA ASP A 95 6.10 7.86 -16.61
C ASP A 95 5.24 8.13 -15.37
N VAL A 96 5.92 8.59 -14.33
CA VAL A 96 5.31 8.84 -13.03
C VAL A 96 4.24 9.92 -13.09
N GLU A 97 4.41 10.94 -13.95
CA GLU A 97 3.41 11.98 -14.13
C GLU A 97 2.14 11.37 -14.72
N ALA A 98 2.26 10.61 -15.81
CA ALA A 98 1.12 9.94 -16.43
C ALA A 98 0.49 8.84 -15.54
N LEU A 99 1.29 8.16 -14.72
CA LEU A 99 0.80 7.08 -13.85
C LEU A 99 -0.08 7.61 -12.71
N GLN A 100 0.17 8.84 -12.23
CA GLN A 100 -0.58 9.46 -11.12
C GLN A 100 -1.44 10.66 -11.55
N GLN A 101 -1.50 11.01 -12.85
CA GLN A 101 -2.24 12.19 -13.36
C GLN A 101 -3.74 12.18 -13.01
N ASP A 102 -4.31 10.99 -12.90
CA ASP A 102 -5.72 10.75 -12.64
C ASP A 102 -6.00 10.49 -11.16
N LEU A 103 -4.96 10.49 -10.31
CA LEU A 103 -5.05 10.21 -8.88
C LEU A 103 -5.24 11.51 -8.09
N TYR A 104 -6.30 11.54 -7.31
CA TYR A 104 -6.65 12.67 -6.45
C TYR A 104 -6.89 12.22 -5.01
N HIS A 105 -6.75 13.13 -4.07
CA HIS A 105 -7.07 12.90 -2.66
C HIS A 105 -7.87 14.05 -2.06
N ASP A 106 -8.62 13.76 -0.99
CA ASP A 106 -9.22 14.74 -0.10
C ASP A 106 -8.78 14.41 1.34
N GLU A 107 -7.95 15.29 1.89
CA GLU A 107 -7.37 15.15 3.24
C GLU A 107 -8.45 15.15 4.34
N LYS A 108 -9.51 15.93 4.17
CA LYS A 108 -10.58 16.06 5.18
C LYS A 108 -11.51 14.87 5.14
N ALA A 109 -11.82 14.38 3.94
CA ALA A 109 -12.65 13.20 3.76
C ALA A 109 -11.90 11.88 4.00
N LEU A 110 -10.57 11.91 4.17
CA LEU A 110 -9.71 10.72 4.24
C LEU A 110 -9.86 9.83 2.99
N ALA A 111 -9.95 10.47 1.83
CA ALA A 111 -10.31 9.86 0.56
C ALA A 111 -9.15 9.94 -0.45
N ALA A 112 -9.06 8.94 -1.32
CA ALA A 112 -8.25 8.99 -2.54
C ALA A 112 -8.94 8.20 -3.66
N VAL A 113 -9.02 8.80 -4.84
CA VAL A 113 -9.74 8.24 -5.98
C VAL A 113 -8.96 8.44 -7.27
N ILE A 114 -9.11 7.49 -8.19
CA ILE A 114 -8.72 7.63 -9.59
C ILE A 114 -9.95 8.07 -10.38
N LEU A 115 -9.81 9.15 -11.14
CA LEU A 115 -10.83 9.69 -12.03
C LEU A 115 -10.44 9.43 -13.48
N THR A 116 -11.16 8.57 -14.18
CA THR A 116 -10.97 8.34 -15.61
C THR A 116 -12.23 8.65 -16.40
N GLU A 117 -12.09 8.83 -17.71
CA GLU A 117 -13.21 9.03 -18.61
C GLU A 117 -13.20 7.90 -19.66
N GLU A 118 -14.34 7.23 -19.83
CA GLU A 118 -14.52 6.17 -20.83
C GLU A 118 -15.83 6.40 -21.56
N ASP A 119 -15.80 6.42 -22.89
CA ASP A 119 -16.95 6.69 -23.77
C ASP A 119 -17.77 7.95 -23.41
N GLY A 120 -17.09 8.99 -22.93
CA GLY A 120 -17.68 10.28 -22.56
C GLY A 120 -18.34 10.30 -21.18
N ALA A 121 -18.11 9.28 -20.35
CA ALA A 121 -18.66 9.19 -19.01
C ALA A 121 -17.57 8.97 -17.95
N LEU A 122 -17.76 9.64 -16.81
CA LEU A 122 -16.83 9.63 -15.69
C LEU A 122 -16.85 8.26 -14.99
N LYS A 123 -15.67 7.70 -14.77
CA LYS A 123 -15.43 6.53 -13.92
C LYS A 123 -14.61 6.95 -12.70
N VAL A 124 -15.06 6.48 -11.55
CA VAL A 124 -14.46 6.78 -10.24
C VAL A 124 -14.18 5.47 -9.53
N GLU A 125 -12.92 5.25 -9.18
CA GLU A 125 -12.47 4.07 -8.44
C GLU A 125 -11.65 4.52 -7.23
N GLY A 126 -11.95 3.98 -6.04
CA GLY A 126 -11.10 4.19 -4.86
C GLY A 126 -11.86 4.32 -3.55
N VAL A 127 -11.34 5.17 -2.67
CA VAL A 127 -11.84 5.37 -1.30
C VAL A 127 -12.40 6.78 -1.16
N VAL A 128 -13.64 6.87 -0.67
CA VAL A 128 -14.45 8.09 -0.64
C VAL A 128 -14.80 8.54 0.79
N GLY A 129 -14.17 7.93 1.78
CA GLY A 129 -14.39 8.22 3.19
C GLY A 129 -13.55 7.33 4.10
N PRO A 130 -13.65 7.49 5.42
CA PRO A 130 -12.90 6.70 6.40
C PRO A 130 -13.03 5.18 6.20
N ASN A 131 -14.24 4.72 5.85
CA ASN A 131 -14.56 3.30 5.71
C ASN A 131 -15.44 3.01 4.48
N LEU A 132 -15.35 3.84 3.43
CA LEU A 132 -16.18 3.72 2.23
C LEU A 132 -15.32 3.63 0.98
N ARG A 133 -15.62 2.67 0.11
CA ARG A 133 -15.05 2.54 -1.24
C ARG A 133 -16.09 2.82 -2.31
N ILE A 134 -15.64 3.24 -3.48
CA ILE A 134 -16.45 3.40 -4.69
C ILE A 134 -15.86 2.55 -5.81
N LYS A 135 -16.74 1.86 -6.54
CA LYS A 135 -16.38 1.10 -7.74
C LYS A 135 -17.43 1.26 -8.83
N HIS A 136 -17.01 1.19 -10.08
CA HIS A 136 -17.93 1.17 -11.21
C HIS A 136 -18.70 -0.16 -11.30
N LEU A 137 -19.99 -0.10 -11.68
CA LEU A 137 -20.82 -1.28 -11.94
C LEU A 137 -20.69 -1.72 -13.41
N GLU A 138 -20.02 -2.84 -13.66
CA GLU A 138 -19.91 -3.44 -15.01
C GLU A 138 -21.28 -3.97 -15.48
N GLY A 139 -21.78 -3.51 -16.64
CA GLY A 139 -22.93 -4.13 -17.33
C GLY A 139 -24.30 -3.48 -17.15
N GLU A 140 -24.43 -2.36 -16.44
CA GLU A 140 -25.71 -1.62 -16.33
C GLU A 140 -25.87 -0.54 -17.41
N GLU A 141 -27.13 -0.31 -17.81
CA GLU A 141 -27.48 0.75 -18.77
C GLU A 141 -27.10 2.12 -18.19
N ARG A 142 -26.55 3.00 -19.05
CA ARG A 142 -26.28 4.40 -18.70
C ARG A 142 -27.57 5.03 -18.19
N ALA A 143 -27.46 5.91 -17.19
CA ALA A 143 -28.59 6.77 -16.85
C ALA A 143 -29.05 7.57 -18.10
N GLN A 144 -30.28 8.06 -18.10
CA GLN A 144 -30.86 8.80 -19.25
C GLN A 144 -30.01 10.02 -19.68
N ASP A 145 -29.14 10.51 -18.80
CA ASP A 145 -28.20 11.62 -18.99
C ASP A 145 -26.77 11.18 -19.42
N GLY A 146 -26.53 9.87 -19.56
CA GLY A 146 -25.24 9.32 -20.00
C GLY A 146 -24.26 8.98 -18.87
N HIS A 147 -24.60 9.19 -17.59
CA HIS A 147 -23.71 8.89 -16.47
C HIS A 147 -23.62 7.39 -16.15
N HIS A 148 -22.43 6.95 -15.73
CA HIS A 148 -22.18 5.59 -15.27
C HIS A 148 -22.56 5.41 -13.80
N ALA A 149 -23.27 4.31 -13.52
CA ALA A 149 -23.57 3.89 -12.16
C ALA A 149 -22.31 3.43 -11.42
N HIS A 150 -22.21 3.81 -10.15
CA HIS A 150 -21.15 3.40 -9.25
C HIS A 150 -21.76 2.90 -7.95
N LEU A 151 -21.15 1.88 -7.35
CA LEU A 151 -21.51 1.39 -6.04
C LEU A 151 -20.55 1.97 -5.01
N ILE A 152 -21.09 2.71 -4.05
CA ILE A 152 -20.42 3.02 -2.80
C ILE A 152 -20.77 1.93 -1.80
N GLU A 153 -19.76 1.36 -1.15
CA GLU A 153 -19.98 0.40 -0.08
C GLU A 153 -18.95 0.48 1.03
N THR A 154 -19.28 -0.10 2.17
CA THR A 154 -18.35 -0.20 3.31
C THR A 154 -17.13 -1.04 2.93
N ILE A 155 -15.93 -0.56 3.24
CA ILE A 155 -14.72 -1.37 3.16
C ILE A 155 -14.89 -2.50 4.16
N GLU A 156 -14.78 -3.75 3.71
CA GLU A 156 -15.05 -4.90 4.58
C GLU A 156 -14.17 -4.81 5.82
N ASN A 157 -14.80 -4.75 6.98
CA ASN A 157 -14.10 -4.70 8.24
C ASN A 157 -13.84 -6.16 8.69
N PRO A 158 -12.60 -6.55 9.03
CA PRO A 158 -12.27 -7.94 9.33
C PRO A 158 -13.03 -8.56 10.52
N GLY A 159 -13.78 -7.78 11.30
CA GLY A 159 -14.15 -8.18 12.65
C GLY A 159 -13.00 -7.88 13.62
N ASN A 160 -12.99 -8.55 14.78
CA ASN A 160 -11.93 -8.40 15.80
C ASN A 160 -10.59 -8.95 15.29
N VAL A 161 -9.90 -8.21 14.44
CA VAL A 161 -8.64 -8.62 13.82
C VAL A 161 -7.50 -7.75 14.29
N TYR A 162 -6.44 -8.41 14.71
CA TYR A 162 -5.45 -7.89 15.63
C TYR A 162 -4.06 -8.06 15.01
N GLY A 163 -3.29 -6.98 14.83
CA GLY A 163 -1.88 -7.05 14.40
C GLY A 163 -0.97 -7.26 15.61
N LYS A 164 -0.15 -8.31 15.68
CA LYS A 164 0.64 -8.60 16.90
C LYS A 164 2.07 -8.01 16.82
N THR A 165 2.59 -7.58 17.96
CA THR A 165 3.99 -7.14 18.12
C THR A 165 4.80 -8.16 18.94
N PHE A 166 6.13 -8.19 18.78
CA PHE A 166 7.02 -9.15 19.48
C PHE A 166 7.74 -8.56 20.68
N ASP A 167 7.84 -9.34 21.76
CA ASP A 167 8.91 -9.19 22.75
C ASP A 167 10.24 -9.58 22.07
N ASN A 168 11.06 -8.57 21.78
CA ASN A 168 12.21 -8.72 20.89
C ASN A 168 13.35 -9.52 21.54
N GLU A 169 13.91 -10.47 20.79
CA GLU A 169 15.26 -10.95 21.07
C GLU A 169 16.24 -9.77 20.99
N LEU A 170 17.09 -9.63 22.02
CA LEU A 170 18.04 -8.52 22.14
C LEU A 170 19.06 -8.55 20.98
N VAL A 171 18.81 -7.76 19.93
CA VAL A 171 19.76 -7.58 18.84
C VAL A 171 21.02 -6.87 19.36
N LYS A 172 22.20 -7.47 19.15
CA LYS A 172 23.50 -6.81 19.33
C LYS A 172 23.73 -5.83 18.17
N VAL A 173 23.11 -4.67 18.22
CA VAL A 173 23.46 -3.56 17.33
C VAL A 173 24.80 -2.97 17.80
N ALA A 174 25.76 -2.80 16.89
CA ALA A 174 27.00 -2.12 17.22
C ALA A 174 26.67 -0.70 17.72
N SER A 175 26.95 -0.43 18.99
CA SER A 175 26.79 0.88 19.63
C SER A 175 27.58 1.93 18.86
N ARG A 176 26.94 2.62 17.91
CA ARG A 176 27.42 3.89 17.41
C ARG A 176 26.77 4.97 18.26
N SER A 177 27.45 5.35 19.34
CA SER A 177 27.10 6.54 20.09
C SER A 177 27.33 7.76 19.20
N GLY A 178 26.24 8.31 18.67
CA GLY A 178 26.28 9.52 17.86
C GLY A 178 25.05 10.36 18.16
N PHE A 179 25.19 11.34 19.06
CA PHE A 179 24.22 12.40 19.17
C PHE A 179 24.32 13.26 17.91
N ASP A 180 23.26 13.28 17.11
CA ASP A 180 23.11 14.18 15.98
C ASP A 180 22.12 15.28 16.36
N PRO A 181 22.60 16.47 16.80
CA PRO A 181 21.71 17.58 17.15
C PRO A 181 20.81 18.00 15.98
N ALA A 182 21.24 17.76 14.73
CA ALA A 182 20.43 18.10 13.56
C ALA A 182 19.21 17.18 13.41
N ALA A 183 19.23 15.98 14.01
CA ALA A 183 18.09 15.07 13.98
C ALA A 183 16.85 15.66 14.67
N TYR A 184 17.01 16.49 15.70
CA TYR A 184 15.91 17.18 16.39
C TYR A 184 15.23 18.26 15.55
N ASN A 185 15.91 18.77 14.52
CA ASN A 185 15.40 19.81 13.63
C ASN A 185 14.76 19.23 12.35
N VAL A 186 14.63 17.91 12.25
CA VAL A 186 13.97 17.27 11.11
C VAL A 186 12.48 17.55 11.18
N THR A 187 11.98 18.34 10.24
CA THR A 187 10.56 18.71 10.16
C THR A 187 9.74 17.76 9.29
N GLU A 188 10.40 16.96 8.44
CA GLU A 188 9.76 16.07 7.49
C GLU A 188 10.68 14.89 7.13
N ILE A 189 10.13 13.67 7.18
CA ILE A 189 10.79 12.43 6.75
C ILE A 189 10.03 11.81 5.58
N PHE A 190 10.76 11.07 4.73
CA PHE A 190 10.13 10.39 3.60
C PHE A 190 10.60 8.94 3.54
N PRO A 191 10.01 8.06 4.36
CA PRO A 191 10.37 6.65 4.37
C PRO A 191 10.17 6.00 2.99
N GLU A 192 11.19 5.33 2.50
CA GLU A 192 11.24 4.70 1.18
C GLU A 192 10.72 3.25 1.25
N VAL A 193 9.53 2.98 0.69
CA VAL A 193 8.86 1.68 0.82
C VAL A 193 8.82 0.92 -0.50
N LEU A 194 9.33 -0.32 -0.48
CA LEU A 194 9.07 -1.32 -1.52
C LEU A 194 7.89 -2.20 -1.08
N VAL A 195 6.94 -2.44 -1.98
CA VAL A 195 5.86 -3.41 -1.73
C VAL A 195 6.16 -4.70 -2.47
N VAL A 196 6.19 -5.83 -1.76
CA VAL A 196 6.32 -7.17 -2.33
C VAL A 196 4.94 -7.81 -2.33
N CYS A 197 4.41 -8.10 -3.51
CA CYS A 197 3.11 -8.72 -3.74
C CYS A 197 3.30 -10.20 -4.04
N ASP A 198 2.71 -11.06 -3.21
CA ASP A 198 2.72 -12.49 -3.49
C ASP A 198 1.83 -12.89 -4.68
N SER A 199 2.04 -14.11 -5.13
CA SER A 199 1.35 -14.70 -6.27
C SER A 199 -0.17 -14.82 -6.03
N THR A 200 -0.60 -15.07 -4.79
CA THR A 200 -2.01 -15.16 -4.39
C THR A 200 -2.70 -13.80 -4.47
N PHE A 201 -2.11 -12.75 -3.90
CA PHE A 201 -2.58 -11.38 -3.96
C PHE A 201 -2.64 -10.89 -5.40
N ARG A 202 -1.55 -11.08 -6.17
CA ARG A 202 -1.51 -10.74 -7.60
C ARG A 202 -2.61 -11.47 -8.38
N GLY A 203 -2.89 -12.72 -8.03
CA GLY A 203 -3.92 -13.56 -8.66
C GLY A 203 -5.34 -12.99 -8.56
N GLY A 204 -5.63 -12.14 -7.57
CA GLY A 204 -6.94 -11.49 -7.43
C GLY A 204 -7.24 -10.36 -8.44
N PHE A 205 -6.23 -9.94 -9.23
CA PHE A 205 -6.37 -8.88 -10.22
C PHE A 205 -6.36 -9.44 -11.65
N LYS A 206 -7.33 -8.99 -12.47
CA LYS A 206 -7.43 -9.36 -13.91
C LYS A 206 -6.13 -9.00 -14.66
N THR A 207 -5.54 -7.85 -14.34
CA THR A 207 -4.30 -7.36 -14.96
C THR A 207 -3.39 -6.73 -13.91
N GLU A 208 -2.10 -6.64 -14.22
CA GLU A 208 -1.13 -5.96 -13.34
C GLU A 208 -1.44 -4.47 -13.20
N LYS A 209 -1.94 -3.83 -14.27
CA LYS A 209 -2.37 -2.42 -14.25
C LYS A 209 -3.40 -2.14 -13.16
N LEU A 210 -4.39 -3.04 -13.00
CA LEU A 210 -5.40 -2.90 -11.93
C LEU A 210 -4.81 -3.05 -10.53
N MET A 211 -3.82 -3.93 -10.35
CA MET A 211 -3.11 -4.07 -9.07
C MET A 211 -2.28 -2.81 -8.76
N ILE A 212 -1.59 -2.25 -9.76
CA ILE A 212 -0.85 -0.99 -9.61
C ILE A 212 -1.81 0.13 -9.22
N SER A 213 -2.91 0.32 -9.95
CA SER A 213 -3.94 1.33 -9.63
C SER A 213 -4.50 1.17 -8.21
N TYR A 214 -4.79 -0.07 -7.79
CA TYR A 214 -5.22 -0.37 -6.42
C TYR A 214 -4.18 0.07 -5.39
N LEU A 215 -2.90 -0.30 -5.57
CA LEU A 215 -1.83 0.08 -4.66
C LEU A 215 -1.55 1.59 -4.65
N LEU A 216 -1.73 2.29 -5.77
CA LEU A 216 -1.64 3.75 -5.83
C LEU A 216 -2.71 4.41 -4.95
N ILE A 217 -3.96 3.92 -5.01
CA ILE A 217 -5.03 4.41 -4.14
C ILE A 217 -4.69 4.09 -2.68
N VAL A 218 -4.23 2.86 -2.39
CA VAL A 218 -3.82 2.46 -1.03
C VAL A 218 -2.76 3.41 -0.48
N PHE A 219 -1.67 3.66 -1.20
CA PHE A 219 -0.61 4.58 -0.77
C PHE A 219 -1.08 6.02 -0.67
N GLY A 220 -2.00 6.45 -1.54
CA GLY A 220 -2.64 7.76 -1.46
C GLY A 220 -3.36 7.94 -0.13
N VAL A 221 -4.22 6.99 0.25
CA VAL A 221 -4.96 7.04 1.53
C VAL A 221 -4.03 6.86 2.73
N VAL A 222 -3.04 5.95 2.65
CA VAL A 222 -2.05 5.77 3.73
C VAL A 222 -1.32 7.09 3.99
N ASN A 223 -0.84 7.79 2.96
CA ASN A 223 -0.23 9.11 3.12
C ASN A 223 -1.20 10.13 3.73
N VAL A 224 -2.48 10.13 3.33
CA VAL A 224 -3.50 10.98 3.95
C VAL A 224 -3.67 10.69 5.45
N ARG A 225 -3.59 9.44 5.89
CA ARG A 225 -3.61 9.08 7.32
C ARG A 225 -2.37 9.61 8.06
N TYR A 226 -1.19 9.48 7.44
CA TYR A 226 0.07 10.00 7.98
C TYR A 226 0.17 11.52 7.98
N ASN A 227 -0.64 12.27 7.22
CA ASN A 227 -0.71 13.74 7.31
C ASN A 227 -1.14 14.23 8.71
N THR A 228 -1.71 13.37 9.56
CA THR A 228 -2.02 13.68 10.96
C THR A 228 -0.78 13.71 11.86
N VAL A 229 0.34 13.15 11.41
CA VAL A 229 1.65 13.23 12.07
C VAL A 229 2.32 14.54 11.66
N THR A 230 2.55 15.44 12.61
CA THR A 230 2.97 16.82 12.31
C THR A 230 4.43 17.12 12.63
N HIS A 231 5.05 16.36 13.53
CA HIS A 231 6.41 16.62 14.03
C HIS A 231 7.17 15.31 14.26
N PRO A 232 7.92 14.82 13.26
CA PRO A 232 8.00 15.34 11.90
C PRO A 232 6.77 14.99 11.06
N LYS A 233 6.57 15.73 9.96
CA LYS A 233 5.69 15.28 8.88
C LYS A 233 6.23 13.99 8.26
N VAL A 234 5.35 13.08 7.86
CA VAL A 234 5.73 11.79 7.28
C VAL A 234 5.11 11.65 5.89
N ASN A 235 5.95 11.63 4.86
CA ASN A 235 5.52 11.39 3.48
C ASN A 235 6.09 10.06 3.00
N ILE A 236 5.29 9.00 3.06
CA ILE A 236 5.71 7.67 2.62
C ILE A 236 5.94 7.69 1.11
N THR A 237 7.17 7.41 0.69
CA THR A 237 7.57 7.35 -0.71
C THR A 237 7.38 5.92 -1.21
N PHE A 238 6.42 5.73 -2.12
CA PHE A 238 6.19 4.43 -2.76
C PHE A 238 7.24 4.22 -3.85
N ARG A 239 8.28 3.42 -3.56
CA ARG A 239 9.45 3.28 -4.44
C ARG A 239 9.25 2.31 -5.57
N GLY A 240 8.44 1.28 -5.36
CA GLY A 240 8.20 0.27 -6.39
C GLY A 240 7.38 -0.89 -5.86
N ILE A 241 7.08 -1.79 -6.79
CA ILE A 241 6.37 -3.04 -6.53
C ILE A 241 7.27 -4.18 -6.99
N GLU A 242 7.40 -5.22 -6.18
CA GLU A 242 7.89 -6.53 -6.60
C GLU A 242 6.72 -7.50 -6.66
N VAL A 243 6.63 -8.29 -7.72
CA VAL A 243 5.64 -9.36 -7.85
C VAL A 243 6.39 -10.68 -7.90
N THR A 244 6.12 -11.55 -6.92
CA THR A 244 6.78 -12.85 -6.81
C THR A 244 5.98 -13.96 -7.47
N GLU A 245 6.66 -15.06 -7.76
CA GLU A 245 6.06 -16.31 -8.21
C GLU A 245 5.97 -17.28 -7.01
N ALA A 246 4.93 -18.12 -6.97
CA ALA A 246 4.70 -19.07 -5.88
C ALA A 246 5.92 -19.96 -5.57
N SER A 247 6.71 -20.32 -6.58
CA SER A 247 7.93 -21.11 -6.43
C SER A 247 9.06 -20.39 -5.68
N ALA A 248 9.04 -19.05 -5.66
CA ALA A 248 10.03 -18.20 -4.99
C ALA A 248 9.58 -17.72 -3.60
N GLU A 249 8.34 -18.02 -3.20
CA GLU A 249 7.73 -17.61 -1.92
C GLU A 249 8.07 -18.57 -0.77
N THR A 250 9.33 -19.02 -0.72
CA THR A 250 9.82 -20.01 0.27
C THR A 250 9.84 -19.50 1.71
N TYR A 251 9.67 -18.18 1.88
CA TYR A 251 9.58 -17.51 3.18
C TYR A 251 8.20 -17.64 3.83
N PHE A 252 7.15 -18.04 3.10
CA PHE A 252 5.86 -18.34 3.73
C PHE A 252 5.86 -19.73 4.37
N VAL A 253 5.47 -19.78 5.64
CA VAL A 253 5.32 -21.02 6.39
C VAL A 253 3.86 -21.47 6.31
N SER A 254 3.57 -22.35 5.35
CA SER A 254 2.21 -22.89 5.18
C SER A 254 1.82 -23.80 6.35
N VAL A 255 0.62 -23.57 6.89
CA VAL A 255 0.01 -24.41 7.93
C VAL A 255 -1.17 -25.21 7.39
N ALA A 256 -1.85 -24.70 6.37
CA ALA A 256 -2.84 -25.40 5.56
C ALA A 256 -2.89 -24.80 4.14
N ALA A 257 -3.71 -25.38 3.28
CA ALA A 257 -3.95 -24.83 1.95
C ALA A 257 -4.61 -23.45 2.08
N GLY A 258 -3.96 -22.41 1.54
CA GLY A 258 -4.47 -21.04 1.62
C GLY A 258 -4.10 -20.30 2.91
N GLU A 259 -3.33 -20.92 3.82
CA GLU A 259 -3.07 -20.38 5.15
C GLU A 259 -1.58 -20.41 5.51
N ILE A 260 -1.09 -19.32 6.08
CA ILE A 260 0.30 -19.18 6.53
C ILE A 260 0.37 -18.85 8.02
N ASP A 261 1.40 -19.35 8.69
CA ASP A 261 1.79 -18.82 10.01
C ASP A 261 2.41 -17.44 9.81
N GLY A 262 1.70 -16.39 10.22
CA GLY A 262 2.14 -15.02 10.00
C GLY A 262 3.46 -14.70 10.72
N TYR A 263 3.71 -15.27 11.90
CA TYR A 263 4.90 -15.00 12.67
C TYR A 263 6.13 -15.70 12.09
N GLU A 264 6.02 -17.01 11.88
CA GLU A 264 7.13 -17.78 11.31
C GLU A 264 7.47 -17.29 9.91
N SER A 265 6.47 -16.85 9.14
CA SER A 265 6.68 -16.22 7.84
C SER A 265 7.43 -14.89 7.95
N LEU A 266 7.08 -14.00 8.88
CA LEU A 266 7.79 -12.73 9.08
C LEU A 266 9.28 -12.95 9.41
N LYS A 267 9.59 -13.96 10.25
CA LYS A 267 10.99 -14.33 10.55
C LYS A 267 11.74 -14.83 9.33
N LYS A 268 11.13 -15.70 8.52
CA LYS A 268 11.77 -16.15 7.27
C LYS A 268 11.89 -15.03 6.23
N ILE A 269 10.96 -14.07 6.22
CA ILE A 269 11.08 -12.86 5.39
C ILE A 269 12.33 -12.07 5.80
N LYS A 270 12.58 -11.90 7.10
CA LYS A 270 13.83 -11.28 7.59
C LYS A 270 15.06 -11.98 7.00
N ASP A 271 15.12 -13.30 7.11
CA ASP A 271 16.27 -14.05 6.62
C ASP A 271 16.41 -13.93 5.09
N HIS A 272 15.30 -13.97 4.34
CA HIS A 272 15.29 -13.72 2.89
C HIS A 272 15.80 -12.33 2.50
N LEU A 273 15.42 -11.28 3.25
CA LEU A 273 15.92 -9.92 3.02
C LEU A 273 17.42 -9.79 3.30
N GLU A 274 17.92 -10.49 4.32
CA GLU A 274 19.36 -10.53 4.65
C GLU A 274 20.16 -11.30 3.58
N GLU A 275 19.65 -12.45 3.11
CA GLU A 275 20.26 -13.23 2.02
C GLU A 275 20.31 -12.45 0.71
N LYS A 276 19.25 -11.67 0.42
CA LYS A 276 19.14 -10.85 -0.79
C LYS A 276 19.42 -9.37 -0.53
N ASN A 277 20.34 -9.08 0.38
CA ASN A 277 20.62 -7.71 0.83
C ASN A 277 20.89 -6.74 -0.34
N ASP A 278 21.64 -7.12 -1.37
CA ASP A 278 21.89 -6.24 -2.54
C ASP A 278 20.60 -5.77 -3.25
N THR A 279 19.54 -6.57 -3.15
CA THR A 279 18.23 -6.29 -3.76
C THR A 279 17.39 -5.35 -2.90
N TYR A 280 17.45 -5.50 -1.58
CA TYR A 280 16.51 -4.86 -0.65
C TYR A 280 17.15 -3.76 0.20
N ALA A 281 18.48 -3.75 0.39
CA ALA A 281 19.23 -2.75 1.14
C ALA A 281 18.80 -1.29 0.87
N PRO A 282 18.50 -0.88 -0.38
CA PRO A 282 18.17 0.51 -0.69
C PRO A 282 16.84 1.05 -0.12
N PHE A 283 15.91 0.20 0.35
CA PHE A 283 14.57 0.63 0.80
C PHE A 283 14.50 0.73 2.32
N ASP A 284 14.02 1.84 2.89
CA ASP A 284 13.95 1.99 4.35
C ASP A 284 13.04 0.94 5.01
N MET A 285 12.00 0.50 4.30
CA MET A 285 11.05 -0.55 4.72
C MET A 285 10.64 -1.41 3.52
N VAL A 286 10.28 -2.67 3.79
CA VAL A 286 9.78 -3.61 2.77
C VAL A 286 8.47 -4.23 3.27
N PHE A 287 7.37 -3.87 2.60
CA PHE A 287 6.04 -4.32 2.97
C PHE A 287 5.64 -5.53 2.12
N PHE A 288 5.45 -6.69 2.74
CA PHE A 288 4.94 -7.88 2.08
C PHE A 288 3.41 -7.89 2.17
N VAL A 289 2.73 -7.96 1.03
CA VAL A 289 1.29 -8.14 0.92
C VAL A 289 1.02 -9.57 0.48
N THR A 290 0.18 -10.27 1.23
CA THR A 290 -0.25 -11.63 0.89
C THR A 290 -1.76 -11.71 0.71
N GLY A 291 -2.17 -12.55 -0.23
CA GLY A 291 -3.57 -12.97 -0.35
C GLY A 291 -3.90 -14.26 0.41
N GLN A 292 -2.93 -14.84 1.12
CA GLN A 292 -3.10 -16.00 2.00
C GLN A 292 -3.73 -15.56 3.33
N ASP A 293 -4.49 -16.44 3.98
CA ASP A 293 -5.02 -16.23 5.33
C ASP A 293 -3.90 -16.36 6.37
N MET A 294 -3.64 -15.29 7.11
CA MET A 294 -2.62 -15.22 8.14
C MET A 294 -3.18 -15.71 9.47
N VAL A 295 -2.54 -16.74 10.03
CA VAL A 295 -2.94 -17.31 11.31
C VAL A 295 -1.80 -17.31 12.31
N VAL A 296 -2.15 -17.38 13.60
CA VAL A 296 -1.19 -17.57 14.69
C VAL A 296 -1.31 -18.98 15.22
N VAL A 297 -0.23 -19.75 15.15
CA VAL A 297 -0.17 -21.09 15.75
C VAL A 297 0.58 -21.00 17.08
N GLN A 298 -0.11 -21.25 18.19
CA GLN A 298 0.50 -21.37 19.53
C GLN A 298 0.18 -22.74 20.12
N GLY A 299 1.12 -23.68 19.98
CA GLY A 299 0.90 -25.07 20.39
C GLY A 299 -0.22 -25.71 19.58
N GLN A 300 -1.34 -26.05 20.24
CA GLN A 300 -2.54 -26.60 19.60
C GLN A 300 -3.59 -25.55 19.21
N ARG A 301 -3.40 -24.27 19.60
CA ARG A 301 -4.35 -23.19 19.32
C ARG A 301 -3.98 -22.50 18.01
N LYS A 302 -4.98 -22.35 17.14
CA LYS A 302 -4.91 -21.57 15.90
C LYS A 302 -5.81 -20.35 16.04
N GLU A 303 -5.25 -19.15 15.94
CA GLU A 303 -6.00 -17.89 15.91
C GLU A 303 -6.03 -17.36 14.47
N THR A 304 -7.23 -17.15 13.91
CA THR A 304 -7.47 -16.81 12.49
C THR A 304 -7.85 -15.34 12.30
N ALA A 305 -7.42 -14.48 13.23
CA ALA A 305 -7.87 -13.09 13.30
C ALA A 305 -6.69 -12.12 13.24
N LEU A 306 -5.69 -12.43 12.43
CA LEU A 306 -4.45 -11.67 12.31
C LEU A 306 -4.40 -11.07 10.90
N ALA A 307 -4.32 -9.74 10.80
CA ALA A 307 -4.21 -9.07 9.50
C ALA A 307 -2.80 -8.57 9.18
N GLY A 308 -1.93 -8.46 10.18
CA GLY A 308 -0.63 -7.85 9.98
C GLY A 308 0.38 -8.14 11.08
N TYR A 309 1.66 -8.01 10.72
CA TYR A 309 2.81 -8.23 11.58
C TYR A 309 3.94 -7.26 11.24
N ALA A 310 4.52 -6.66 12.27
CA ALA A 310 5.72 -5.85 12.18
C ALA A 310 6.53 -5.87 13.48
N PHE A 311 7.82 -5.56 13.36
CA PHE A 311 8.65 -5.28 14.52
C PHE A 311 8.54 -3.81 14.92
N VAL A 312 8.50 -3.54 16.24
CA VAL A 312 8.37 -2.17 16.74
C VAL A 312 9.72 -1.46 16.76
N GLY A 313 9.79 -0.24 16.21
CA GLY A 313 10.99 0.59 16.21
C GLY A 313 12.14 -0.09 15.48
N SER A 314 11.87 -0.57 14.26
CA SER A 314 12.78 -1.41 13.49
C SER A 314 13.19 -0.82 12.15
N VAL A 315 12.68 0.36 11.79
CA VAL A 315 13.09 1.04 10.56
C VAL A 315 14.60 1.26 10.53
N CYS A 316 15.21 1.16 9.34
CA CYS A 316 16.66 1.20 9.14
C CYS A 316 17.46 0.04 9.76
N THR A 317 16.80 -0.99 10.29
CA THR A 317 17.45 -2.21 10.81
C THR A 317 17.21 -3.41 9.90
N SER A 318 17.78 -4.57 10.22
CA SER A 318 17.45 -5.80 9.50
C SER A 318 16.00 -6.27 9.72
N HIS A 319 15.28 -5.72 10.70
CA HIS A 319 13.89 -6.06 11.05
C HIS A 319 12.85 -5.09 10.45
N ARG A 320 13.21 -4.38 9.37
CA ARG A 320 12.40 -3.32 8.72
C ARG A 320 11.25 -3.82 7.83
N MET A 321 10.90 -5.10 7.91
CA MET A 321 9.84 -5.71 7.11
C MET A 321 8.49 -5.67 7.83
N GLN A 322 7.43 -5.63 7.04
CA GLN A 322 6.06 -5.82 7.49
C GLN A 322 5.43 -6.93 6.65
N LEU A 323 4.46 -7.62 7.21
CA LEU A 323 3.61 -8.57 6.50
C LEU A 323 2.16 -8.18 6.75
N GLY A 324 1.36 -8.03 5.70
CA GLY A 324 -0.06 -7.73 5.78
C GLY A 324 -0.89 -8.60 4.86
N GLU A 325 -2.01 -9.10 5.37
CA GLU A 325 -3.01 -9.82 4.60
C GLU A 325 -3.97 -8.83 3.93
N ASP A 326 -4.26 -9.02 2.65
CA ASP A 326 -5.32 -8.27 1.98
C ASP A 326 -6.18 -9.15 1.09
N THR A 327 -7.47 -8.88 1.11
CA THR A 327 -8.38 -9.37 0.08
C THR A 327 -8.30 -8.42 -1.11
N PRO A 328 -7.87 -8.86 -2.31
CA PRO A 328 -7.70 -7.98 -3.47
C PRO A 328 -8.95 -7.16 -3.77
N LYS A 329 -8.76 -5.86 -4.05
CA LYS A 329 -9.82 -4.86 -4.32
C LYS A 329 -10.67 -4.48 -3.09
N SER A 330 -10.36 -5.00 -1.89
CA SER A 330 -11.12 -4.69 -0.67
C SER A 330 -10.84 -3.31 -0.09
N TYR A 331 -9.62 -2.80 -0.29
CA TYR A 331 -9.02 -1.63 0.37
C TYR A 331 -8.75 -1.81 1.88
N ARG A 332 -8.80 -3.04 2.40
CA ARG A 332 -8.47 -3.36 3.80
C ARG A 332 -7.00 -3.11 4.12
N LEU A 333 -6.12 -3.36 3.15
CA LEU A 333 -4.69 -3.10 3.22
C LEU A 333 -4.35 -1.68 3.70
N ILE A 334 -5.21 -0.67 3.46
CA ILE A 334 -4.93 0.72 3.85
C ILE A 334 -4.72 0.82 5.36
N ARG A 335 -5.61 0.22 6.15
CA ARG A 335 -5.50 0.29 7.61
C ARG A 335 -4.33 -0.54 8.11
N ILE A 336 -4.18 -1.74 7.58
CA ILE A 336 -3.12 -2.68 7.94
C ILE A 336 -1.77 -2.05 7.66
N MET A 337 -1.55 -1.56 6.44
CA MET A 337 -0.31 -0.91 6.04
C MET A 337 0.02 0.31 6.90
N ALA A 338 -0.96 1.18 7.16
CA ALA A 338 -0.71 2.34 8.03
C ALA A 338 -0.36 1.94 9.48
N HIS A 339 -0.95 0.87 10.00
CA HIS A 339 -0.68 0.34 11.33
C HIS A 339 0.72 -0.31 11.41
N GLU A 340 1.03 -1.23 10.50
CA GLU A 340 2.30 -1.97 10.52
C GLU A 340 3.51 -1.07 10.21
N LEU A 341 3.36 -0.09 9.31
CA LEU A 341 4.40 0.91 9.07
C LEU A 341 4.63 1.76 10.33
N ALA A 342 3.59 2.07 11.11
CA ALA A 342 3.74 2.83 12.35
C ALA A 342 4.45 2.03 13.44
N HIS A 343 4.20 0.72 13.53
CA HIS A 343 5.04 -0.17 14.35
C HIS A 343 6.50 -0.06 13.99
N THR A 344 6.84 -0.23 12.71
CA THR A 344 8.22 -0.12 12.24
C THR A 344 8.84 1.27 12.51
N LEU A 345 8.03 2.33 12.47
CA LEU A 345 8.42 3.70 12.83
C LEU A 345 8.44 3.98 14.35
N GLY A 346 8.15 3.01 15.21
CA GLY A 346 8.36 3.10 16.66
C GLY A 346 7.12 3.07 17.53
N CYS A 347 5.91 3.03 16.97
CA CYS A 347 4.68 3.02 17.76
C CYS A 347 4.41 1.62 18.32
N PRO A 348 4.24 1.41 19.63
CA PRO A 348 3.57 0.23 20.12
C PRO A 348 2.05 0.39 19.93
N HIS A 349 1.27 -0.60 20.36
CA HIS A 349 -0.16 -0.38 20.53
C HIS A 349 -0.46 0.68 21.59
N ASP A 350 -1.54 1.43 21.40
CA ASP A 350 -2.06 2.33 22.43
C ASP A 350 -2.38 1.52 23.71
N GLY A 351 -2.07 2.07 24.87
CA GLY A 351 -2.26 1.38 26.16
C GLY A 351 -1.15 0.39 26.51
N SER A 352 -0.10 0.26 25.69
CA SER A 352 0.98 -0.70 25.90
C SER A 352 2.38 -0.06 25.89
N SER A 353 3.38 -0.81 26.37
CA SER A 353 4.80 -0.50 26.20
C SER A 353 5.56 -1.77 25.86
N ILE A 354 6.62 -1.63 25.07
CA ILE A 354 7.47 -2.73 24.61
C ILE A 354 8.91 -2.24 24.47
N ASP A 355 9.90 -3.14 24.54
CA ASP A 355 11.31 -2.72 24.50
C ASP A 355 11.76 -2.19 23.13
N GLY A 356 11.10 -2.58 22.03
CA GLY A 356 11.48 -2.16 20.68
C GLY A 356 12.81 -2.77 20.18
N ILE A 357 13.06 -2.70 18.87
CA ILE A 357 14.30 -3.22 18.25
C ILE A 357 15.45 -2.23 18.52
N VAL A 358 15.21 -0.94 18.31
CA VAL A 358 16.14 0.13 18.67
C VAL A 358 16.42 0.18 20.18
N LYS A 359 17.57 0.74 20.55
CA LYS A 359 17.99 0.86 21.97
C LYS A 359 18.07 2.31 22.45
N SER A 360 17.94 3.27 21.53
CA SER A 360 17.91 4.71 21.82
C SER A 360 16.69 5.17 22.62
N PHE A 361 15.55 4.50 22.51
CA PHE A 361 14.37 4.75 23.33
C PHE A 361 13.55 3.48 23.49
N LYS A 362 12.71 3.44 24.52
CA LYS A 362 11.72 2.39 24.76
C LYS A 362 10.34 2.87 24.28
N PRO A 363 9.72 2.23 23.27
CA PRO A 363 8.35 2.52 22.88
C PRO A 363 7.34 2.40 24.04
N ASP A 364 6.61 3.48 24.32
CA ASP A 364 5.63 3.54 25.42
C ASP A 364 4.43 4.41 25.04
N ALA A 365 3.27 3.76 24.88
CA ALA A 365 1.98 4.40 24.64
C ALA A 365 0.97 4.11 25.77
N THR A 366 1.43 3.76 26.97
CA THR A 366 0.55 3.49 28.14
C THR A 366 -0.32 4.67 28.54
N ARG A 367 0.04 5.89 28.12
CA ARG A 367 -0.73 7.12 28.36
C ARG A 367 -1.83 7.40 27.32
N CYS A 368 -1.90 6.63 26.24
CA CYS A 368 -2.96 6.73 25.24
C CYS A 368 -3.84 5.49 25.38
N PRO A 369 -5.03 5.58 25.99
CA PRO A 369 -5.91 4.44 26.19
C PRO A 369 -6.23 3.67 24.90
N TRP A 370 -6.35 2.35 25.00
CA TRP A 370 -6.77 1.49 23.90
C TRP A 370 -8.16 1.87 23.38
N GLU A 371 -9.03 2.26 24.30
CA GLU A 371 -10.43 2.64 24.08
C GLU A 371 -10.61 3.98 23.36
N ASP A 372 -9.53 4.78 23.23
CA ASP A 372 -9.54 6.00 22.44
C ASP A 372 -9.60 5.75 20.93
N ASN A 373 -9.58 4.46 20.52
CA ASN A 373 -9.90 3.93 19.21
C ASN A 373 -9.07 4.48 18.03
N TYR A 374 -7.88 5.03 18.31
CA TYR A 374 -6.90 5.42 17.29
C TYR A 374 -6.37 4.20 16.53
N ILE A 375 -5.68 4.44 15.40
CA ILE A 375 -5.25 3.39 14.47
C ILE A 375 -4.35 2.31 15.09
N MET A 376 -3.64 2.62 16.18
CA MET A 376 -2.81 1.67 16.95
C MET A 376 -3.61 0.82 17.96
N SER A 377 -4.93 0.97 17.98
CA SER A 377 -5.87 0.00 18.54
C SER A 377 -6.47 -0.86 17.41
N TYR A 378 -7.35 -1.80 17.75
CA TYR A 378 -8.17 -2.56 16.79
C TYR A 378 -9.62 -2.10 16.76
N ILE A 379 -9.95 -1.01 17.45
CA ILE A 379 -11.32 -0.50 17.55
C ILE A 379 -11.57 0.44 16.37
N GLU A 380 -12.60 0.13 15.57
CA GLU A 380 -12.97 0.90 14.38
C GLU A 380 -14.39 1.47 14.52
N GLU A 381 -14.56 2.43 15.43
CA GLU A 381 -15.87 3.04 15.69
C GLU A 381 -16.07 4.37 14.96
N ASP A 382 -15.04 5.21 14.86
CA ASP A 382 -15.15 6.55 14.30
C ASP A 382 -13.87 7.00 13.56
N SER A 383 -13.85 8.24 13.08
CA SER A 383 -12.73 8.80 12.29
C SER A 383 -11.35 8.75 12.97
N ARG A 384 -11.28 8.62 14.30
CA ARG A 384 -10.03 8.44 15.06
C ARG A 384 -9.31 7.15 14.70
N SER A 385 -10.02 6.07 14.33
CA SER A 385 -9.42 4.80 13.89
C SER A 385 -8.60 4.90 12.60
N MET A 386 -8.68 6.07 11.95
CA MET A 386 -7.90 6.41 10.75
C MET A 386 -6.76 7.40 11.04
N LYS A 387 -6.50 7.72 12.33
CA LYS A 387 -5.53 8.71 12.80
C LYS A 387 -4.62 8.10 13.86
N PHE A 388 -3.48 8.74 14.09
CA PHE A 388 -2.54 8.33 15.14
C PHE A 388 -2.79 9.07 16.46
N SER A 389 -2.63 8.37 17.57
CA SER A 389 -2.65 8.96 18.91
C SER A 389 -1.47 9.90 19.12
N SER A 390 -1.55 10.77 20.14
CA SER A 390 -0.40 11.63 20.51
C SER A 390 0.83 10.82 20.93
N CYS A 391 0.64 9.61 21.48
CA CYS A 391 1.73 8.72 21.85
C CYS A 391 2.45 8.22 20.61
N CYS A 392 1.73 7.69 19.62
CA CYS A 392 2.35 7.22 18.39
C CYS A 392 3.06 8.37 17.63
N ILE A 393 2.45 9.56 17.53
CA ILE A 393 3.10 10.74 16.92
C ILE A 393 4.43 11.06 17.62
N TYR A 394 4.46 11.01 18.96
CA TYR A 394 5.67 11.26 19.73
C TYR A 394 6.73 10.15 19.54
N MET A 395 6.33 8.88 19.47
CA MET A 395 7.25 7.76 19.23
C MET A 395 7.88 7.82 17.83
N ILE A 396 7.12 8.22 16.81
CA ILE A 396 7.67 8.51 15.47
C ILE A 396 8.73 9.61 15.56
N ALA A 397 8.47 10.68 16.33
CA ALA A 397 9.44 11.73 16.55
C ALA A 397 10.73 11.21 17.21
N GLN A 398 10.60 10.42 18.28
CA GLN A 398 11.75 9.77 18.94
C GLN A 398 12.54 8.89 17.99
N MET A 399 11.85 8.11 17.14
CA MET A 399 12.51 7.31 16.11
C MET A 399 13.29 8.20 15.14
N THR A 400 12.75 9.34 14.72
CA THR A 400 13.50 10.24 13.83
C THR A 400 14.71 10.90 14.48
N TRP A 401 14.75 11.01 15.80
CA TRP A 401 15.90 11.52 16.57
C TRP A 401 16.96 10.46 16.84
N SER A 402 16.61 9.18 16.70
CA SER A 402 17.48 8.04 16.94
C SER A 402 18.66 7.98 15.96
N TYR A 403 19.83 7.56 16.47
CA TYR A 403 21.02 7.31 15.67
C TYR A 403 20.90 6.02 14.85
N GLU A 404 20.01 5.09 15.21
CA GLU A 404 19.69 3.90 14.43
C GLU A 404 18.83 4.23 13.20
N ALA A 405 18.03 5.30 13.27
CA ALA A 405 17.09 5.68 12.21
C ALA A 405 17.65 6.61 11.13
N VAL A 406 18.96 6.58 10.86
CA VAL A 406 19.62 7.53 9.93
C VAL A 406 19.01 7.48 8.53
N CYS A 407 18.50 6.32 8.11
CA CYS A 407 17.93 6.13 6.79
C CYS A 407 16.76 7.09 6.52
N LEU A 408 15.96 7.43 7.54
CA LEU A 408 14.83 8.38 7.42
C LEU A 408 15.24 9.82 7.13
N ARG A 409 16.48 10.19 7.47
CA ARG A 409 17.05 11.54 7.32
C ARG A 409 17.88 11.69 6.04
N GLN A 410 18.09 10.60 5.30
CA GLN A 410 18.88 10.57 4.07
C GLN A 410 18.03 10.01 2.92
N VAL A 411 18.51 10.18 1.69
CA VAL A 411 17.93 9.47 0.53
C VAL A 411 18.84 8.28 0.27
N ASN A 412 18.35 7.06 0.49
CA ASN A 412 19.16 5.85 0.41
C ASN A 412 18.99 5.17 -0.95
N ALA A 413 17.79 5.22 -1.53
CA ALA A 413 17.57 4.71 -2.88
C ALA A 413 18.26 5.62 -3.91
N GLN A 414 19.30 5.10 -4.55
CA GLN A 414 19.97 5.79 -5.64
C GLN A 414 19.14 5.68 -6.92
N SER A 415 18.66 6.81 -7.42
CA SER A 415 18.06 6.85 -8.75
C SER A 415 19.06 6.48 -9.82
N ARG A 416 18.70 5.50 -10.65
CA ARG A 416 19.47 5.11 -11.84
C ARG A 416 19.34 6.14 -12.98
N LEU A 417 18.48 7.16 -12.82
CA LEU A 417 18.20 8.19 -13.82
C LEU A 417 18.95 9.49 -13.52
N LYS A 418 19.63 10.06 -14.53
CA LYS A 418 20.36 11.33 -14.39
C LYS A 418 19.37 12.51 -14.48
N ARG A 419 19.05 13.13 -13.34
CA ARG A 419 18.20 14.34 -13.25
C ARG A 419 18.75 15.50 -14.09
N LYS A 420 18.02 15.94 -15.13
CA LYS A 420 18.31 17.20 -15.86
C LYS A 420 17.13 18.17 -15.78
N LYS A 421 17.41 19.40 -15.34
CA LYS A 421 16.46 20.52 -15.24
C LYS A 421 16.22 21.15 -16.62
N SER A 422 15.23 20.66 -17.36
CA SER A 422 14.39 21.38 -18.35
C SER A 422 13.80 20.38 -19.35
N ARG A 423 12.47 20.37 -19.50
CA ARG A 423 11.65 19.30 -20.13
C ARG A 423 11.83 17.97 -19.40
N VAL A 424 10.77 17.48 -18.73
CA VAL A 424 10.75 16.10 -18.21
C VAL A 424 10.76 15.21 -19.44
N LEU A 425 11.96 14.75 -19.79
CA LEU A 425 12.15 13.74 -20.82
C LEU A 425 11.90 12.42 -20.13
N LEU A 426 10.94 11.67 -20.64
CA LEU A 426 10.63 10.36 -20.07
C LEU A 426 11.85 9.44 -20.23
N PRO A 427 12.07 8.48 -19.33
CA PRO A 427 13.31 7.70 -19.34
C PRO A 427 13.57 7.02 -20.70
N GLY A 428 12.55 6.56 -21.40
CA GLY A 428 12.63 5.99 -22.74
C GLY A 428 13.00 6.97 -23.86
N GLU A 429 12.83 8.28 -23.66
CA GLU A 429 13.37 9.32 -24.57
C GLU A 429 14.87 9.51 -24.39
N LEU A 430 15.41 9.13 -23.23
CA LEU A 430 16.82 9.30 -22.85
C LEU A 430 17.66 8.04 -23.07
N LEU A 431 17.04 6.87 -23.02
CA LEU A 431 17.72 5.58 -23.00
C LEU A 431 17.66 4.89 -24.37
N SER A 432 18.83 4.47 -24.89
CA SER A 432 18.86 3.57 -26.05
C SER A 432 18.19 2.24 -25.70
N LYS A 433 17.61 1.55 -26.70
CA LYS A 433 16.94 0.26 -26.48
C LYS A 433 17.88 -0.81 -25.90
N ASP A 434 19.15 -0.80 -26.28
CA ASP A 434 20.18 -1.64 -25.65
C ASP A 434 20.33 -1.35 -24.15
N ARG A 435 20.33 -0.05 -23.79
CA ARG A 435 20.40 0.34 -22.40
C ARG A 435 19.13 -0.06 -21.64
N GLN A 436 17.96 -0.02 -22.28
CA GLN A 436 16.73 -0.51 -21.69
C GLN A 436 16.79 -2.03 -21.44
N CYS A 437 17.37 -2.83 -22.34
CA CYS A 437 17.58 -4.27 -22.08
C CYS A 437 18.46 -4.50 -20.85
N GLN A 438 19.57 -3.76 -20.73
CA GLN A 438 20.47 -3.85 -19.56
C GLN A 438 19.81 -3.42 -18.25
N LEU A 439 18.91 -2.43 -18.29
CA LEU A 439 18.17 -1.97 -17.11
C LEU A 439 17.02 -2.91 -16.74
N THR A 440 16.36 -3.48 -17.74
CA THR A 440 15.27 -4.45 -17.57
C THR A 440 15.82 -5.76 -16.98
N PHE A 441 16.94 -6.25 -17.50
CA PHE A 441 17.56 -7.52 -17.13
C PHE A 441 18.99 -7.32 -16.58
N PRO A 442 19.16 -6.69 -15.41
CA PRO A 442 20.48 -6.32 -14.90
C PRO A 442 21.37 -7.53 -14.56
N GLU A 443 20.79 -8.72 -14.40
CA GLU A 443 21.52 -9.96 -14.10
C GLU A 443 22.10 -10.65 -15.35
N LEU A 444 21.68 -10.25 -16.56
CA LEU A 444 22.22 -10.80 -17.80
C LEU A 444 23.56 -10.15 -18.13
N LYS A 445 24.63 -10.95 -18.25
CA LYS A 445 25.99 -10.45 -18.53
C LYS A 445 26.10 -9.84 -19.94
N THR A 446 25.37 -10.38 -20.90
CA THR A 446 25.36 -9.95 -22.30
C THR A 446 23.91 -9.90 -22.81
N THR A 447 23.34 -8.70 -22.83
CA THR A 447 22.00 -8.44 -23.36
C THR A 447 21.96 -7.11 -24.12
N TYR A 448 21.23 -7.09 -25.22
CA TYR A 448 21.06 -5.94 -26.13
C TYR A 448 19.76 -6.09 -26.92
N PHE A 449 19.26 -5.00 -27.50
CA PHE A 449 18.01 -5.01 -28.25
C PHE A 449 18.20 -5.72 -29.60
N MET A 450 17.22 -6.54 -29.98
CA MET A 450 17.20 -7.30 -31.23
C MET A 450 16.21 -6.64 -32.22
N PRO A 451 16.69 -5.79 -33.17
CA PRO A 451 15.83 -4.98 -34.03
C PRO A 451 14.90 -5.79 -34.94
N GLU A 452 15.29 -7.02 -35.29
CA GLU A 452 14.54 -7.93 -36.14
C GLU A 452 13.15 -8.29 -35.59
N TYR A 453 12.91 -8.12 -34.28
CA TYR A 453 11.60 -8.37 -33.65
C TYR A 453 10.72 -7.10 -33.52
N GLY A 454 11.23 -5.93 -33.90
CA GLY A 454 10.47 -4.67 -33.88
C GLY A 454 10.14 -4.14 -32.48
N THR A 455 9.17 -3.21 -32.42
CA THR A 455 8.78 -2.49 -31.18
C THR A 455 7.28 -2.34 -30.96
N GLY A 456 6.48 -3.14 -31.67
CA GLY A 456 5.02 -3.05 -31.64
C GLY A 456 4.45 -3.25 -30.24
N ASN A 457 3.37 -2.51 -29.92
CA ASN A 457 2.67 -2.59 -28.62
C ASN A 457 3.60 -2.43 -27.41
N CYS A 458 4.62 -1.57 -27.52
CA CYS A 458 5.57 -1.29 -26.46
C CYS A 458 6.33 -2.51 -25.95
N LYS A 459 6.57 -3.50 -26.82
CA LYS A 459 7.37 -4.68 -26.55
C LYS A 459 8.56 -4.73 -27.49
N ALA A 460 9.70 -5.14 -26.97
CA ALA A 460 10.94 -5.33 -27.70
C ALA A 460 11.62 -6.61 -27.22
N GLU A 461 12.44 -7.26 -28.04
CA GLU A 461 13.16 -8.47 -27.65
C GLU A 461 14.62 -8.15 -27.30
N CYS A 462 15.08 -8.71 -26.19
CA CYS A 462 16.45 -8.58 -25.71
C CYS A 462 17.19 -9.91 -25.86
N PHE A 463 18.42 -9.87 -26.36
CA PHE A 463 19.25 -11.06 -26.50
C PHE A 463 19.58 -11.69 -25.14
N VAL A 464 19.53 -13.02 -25.07
CA VAL A 464 19.85 -13.82 -23.89
C VAL A 464 20.88 -14.88 -24.27
N SER A 465 22.08 -14.79 -23.69
CA SER A 465 23.12 -15.78 -23.94
C SER A 465 22.78 -17.11 -23.25
N GLY A 466 22.65 -18.17 -24.03
CA GLY A 466 22.39 -19.51 -23.52
C GLY A 466 23.50 -20.05 -22.62
N LYS A 467 24.73 -19.52 -22.77
CA LYS A 467 25.88 -19.84 -21.91
C LYS A 467 25.61 -19.57 -20.43
N GLN A 468 24.78 -18.57 -20.10
CA GLN A 468 24.45 -18.22 -18.72
C GLN A 468 23.45 -19.22 -18.10
N PHE A 469 22.72 -19.97 -18.91
CA PHE A 469 21.66 -20.89 -18.48
C PHE A 469 21.92 -22.35 -18.89
N ASN A 470 23.13 -22.69 -19.34
CA ASN A 470 23.47 -23.99 -19.94
C ASN A 470 22.47 -24.42 -21.03
N ALA A 471 22.06 -23.48 -21.88
CA ALA A 471 21.05 -23.65 -22.92
C ALA A 471 21.52 -23.06 -24.27
N ALA A 472 20.68 -23.17 -25.30
CA ALA A 472 20.87 -22.42 -26.55
C ALA A 472 20.62 -20.92 -26.32
N ASN A 473 21.14 -20.07 -27.20
CA ASN A 473 20.81 -18.64 -27.18
C ASN A 473 19.30 -18.46 -27.37
N ASP A 474 18.75 -17.47 -26.67
CA ASP A 474 17.32 -17.19 -26.58
C ASP A 474 17.11 -15.66 -26.68
N HIS A 475 15.86 -15.23 -26.70
CA HIS A 475 15.49 -13.83 -26.58
C HIS A 475 14.35 -13.66 -25.59
N TRP A 476 14.45 -12.64 -24.74
CA TRP A 476 13.41 -12.33 -23.77
C TRP A 476 12.78 -10.97 -24.04
N THR A 477 11.45 -10.97 -24.09
CA THR A 477 10.62 -9.78 -24.19
C THR A 477 10.85 -8.82 -23.02
N MET A 478 11.12 -7.57 -23.38
CA MET A 478 11.15 -6.38 -22.55
C MET A 478 9.94 -5.51 -22.89
N PHE A 479 9.32 -4.90 -21.89
CA PHE A 479 8.45 -3.75 -22.11
C PHE A 479 9.31 -2.51 -22.30
N LEU A 480 9.09 -1.78 -23.39
CA LEU A 480 9.78 -0.53 -23.64
C LEU A 480 9.45 0.48 -22.56
N ILE A 481 10.49 1.14 -22.03
CA ILE A 481 10.33 2.13 -20.97
C ILE A 481 9.57 3.33 -21.52
N ASP A 482 8.72 3.94 -20.70
CA ASP A 482 7.90 5.07 -21.11
C ASP A 482 8.73 6.22 -21.72
N GLY A 483 8.24 6.79 -22.81
CA GLY A 483 8.99 7.70 -23.68
C GLY A 483 9.68 7.04 -24.88
N SER A 484 9.71 5.71 -24.95
CA SER A 484 10.32 5.00 -26.09
C SER A 484 9.46 5.08 -27.34
N VAL A 485 10.09 5.24 -28.52
CA VAL A 485 9.40 5.14 -29.82
C VAL A 485 8.90 3.70 -30.03
N CYS A 486 7.60 3.53 -30.30
CA CYS A 486 6.95 2.23 -30.46
C CYS A 486 6.37 1.95 -31.86
N ASN A 487 6.46 2.90 -32.80
CA ASN A 487 6.11 2.70 -34.19
C ASN A 487 6.85 3.70 -35.11
N ASP A 488 6.74 3.48 -36.43
CA ASP A 488 7.38 4.32 -37.45
C ASP A 488 6.79 5.74 -37.52
N GLN A 489 5.58 5.94 -36.99
CA GLN A 489 4.92 7.24 -36.90
C GLN A 489 5.43 8.09 -35.72
N GLY A 490 6.35 7.56 -34.91
CA GLY A 490 6.94 8.27 -33.78
C GLY A 490 6.06 8.30 -32.52
N TRP A 491 5.07 7.41 -32.41
CA TRP A 491 4.29 7.24 -31.18
C TRP A 491 5.20 6.75 -30.05
N ARG A 492 4.75 6.95 -28.80
CA ARG A 492 5.55 6.70 -27.62
C ARG A 492 4.86 5.71 -26.69
N CYS A 493 5.65 4.90 -26.00
CA CYS A 493 5.17 4.09 -24.89
C CYS A 493 4.86 4.96 -23.69
N ILE A 494 3.66 4.80 -23.13
CA ILE A 494 3.22 5.41 -21.88
C ILE A 494 2.39 4.38 -21.14
N ASN A 495 2.76 4.04 -19.91
CA ASN A 495 2.13 3.01 -19.08
C ASN A 495 1.94 1.67 -19.82
N GLY A 496 2.88 1.32 -20.70
CA GLY A 496 2.84 0.09 -21.51
C GLY A 496 1.98 0.16 -22.78
N ASP A 497 1.31 1.27 -23.06
CA ASP A 497 0.50 1.47 -24.26
C ASP A 497 1.24 2.34 -25.30
N CYS A 498 1.14 1.98 -26.58
CA CYS A 498 1.72 2.77 -27.67
C CYS A 498 0.76 3.88 -28.08
N ILE A 499 1.01 5.12 -27.66
CA ILE A 499 0.08 6.23 -27.86
C ILE A 499 0.72 7.42 -28.59
N LYS A 500 -0.14 8.22 -29.24
CA LYS A 500 0.27 9.48 -29.89
C LYS A 500 0.40 10.59 -28.85
N VAL A 501 1.62 11.05 -28.59
CA VAL A 501 1.89 12.14 -27.63
C VAL A 501 1.77 13.51 -28.34
N LYS A 502 0.90 14.40 -27.85
CA LYS A 502 0.72 15.77 -28.37
C LYS A 502 1.28 16.81 -27.38
N GLY A 503 2.34 17.53 -27.76
CA GLY A 503 2.75 18.81 -27.14
C GLY A 503 3.63 18.75 -25.88
N LYS A 504 4.42 19.82 -25.64
CA LYS A 504 5.39 19.96 -24.52
C LYS A 504 4.66 20.14 -23.18
N PHE A 505 4.80 19.19 -22.27
CA PHE A 505 4.34 19.30 -20.87
C PHE A 505 5.02 20.49 -20.17
N LYS A 506 4.22 21.37 -19.54
CA LYS A 506 4.70 22.46 -18.68
C LYS A 506 4.67 21.99 -17.23
N THR A 507 5.80 22.09 -16.55
CA THR A 507 6.02 21.63 -15.18
C THR A 507 5.40 22.56 -14.12
N PRO A 508 4.71 22.01 -13.10
CA PRO A 508 4.61 22.62 -11.78
C PRO A 508 5.97 22.54 -11.04
N LYS A 509 6.23 23.46 -10.12
CA LYS A 509 7.48 23.53 -9.34
C LYS A 509 7.51 22.42 -8.28
N GLU A 510 8.44 21.48 -8.42
CA GLU A 510 8.71 20.43 -7.43
C GLU A 510 9.36 21.01 -6.16
N ARG A 511 8.93 20.53 -4.99
CA ARG A 511 9.55 20.85 -3.68
C ARG A 511 10.83 20.02 -3.52
N ILE A 512 11.97 20.67 -3.60
CA ILE A 512 13.30 20.05 -3.56
C ILE A 512 13.70 19.77 -2.10
N ARG A 513 14.01 18.50 -1.76
CA ARG A 513 14.81 18.18 -0.57
C ARG A 513 16.28 18.61 -0.77
N PRO A 514 16.98 19.06 0.29
CA PRO A 514 18.43 19.29 0.22
C PRO A 514 19.18 17.99 -0.15
N ARG A 515 20.12 18.09 -1.09
CA ARG A 515 21.03 16.98 -1.41
C ARG A 515 22.05 16.78 -0.29
N ARG A 516 22.52 15.55 -0.17
CA ARG A 516 23.69 15.12 0.61
C ARG A 516 24.87 16.08 0.40
N THR A 517 25.22 16.85 1.42
CA THR A 517 26.53 17.51 1.48
C THR A 517 27.53 16.41 1.74
N THR A 518 28.32 16.03 0.72
CA THR A 518 29.48 15.17 0.95
C THR A 518 30.50 15.93 1.77
N THR A 519 31.06 15.28 2.78
CA THR A 519 32.08 15.79 3.71
C THR A 519 33.41 16.20 3.05
N LEU A 520 33.47 16.30 1.72
CA LEU A 520 34.61 16.81 0.97
C LEU A 520 34.53 18.31 0.64
N ASP A 521 33.36 18.95 0.80
CA ASP A 521 33.20 20.39 0.51
C ASP A 521 33.55 21.31 1.69
N TYR A 522 34.02 20.76 2.83
CA TYR A 522 34.37 21.53 4.03
C TYR A 522 35.85 21.97 4.11
N TYR A 523 36.68 21.60 3.12
CA TYR A 523 38.10 22.01 3.05
C TYR A 523 38.45 22.86 1.82
N SER A 524 37.46 23.39 1.11
CA SER A 524 37.68 24.38 0.06
C SER A 524 36.77 25.60 0.26
N GLN A 525 37.03 26.35 1.33
CA GLN A 525 36.79 27.78 1.42
C GLN A 525 37.61 28.39 2.55
#